data_AF-A0A849T3K3-F1
#
_entry.id   AF-A0A849T3K3-F1
#
_cell.length_a   1.000
_cell.length_b   1.000
_cell.length_c   1.000
_cell.angle_alpha   90.00
_cell.angle_beta   90.00
_cell.angle_gamma   90.00
#
_symmetry.space_group_name_H-M   'P 1'
#
loop_
_entity.id
_entity.type
_entity.pdbx_description
1 polymer ?
#
loop_
_entity_poly.entity_id
_entity_poly.type
_entity_poly.pdbx_seq_one_letter_code
_entity_poly.pdbx_strand_id
1 'polypeptide(L)'
;MKLSLLIITFLIFGITDLYSAETYFCNNSFEKLPIQQNGRVKPLYVHANEVMKELTGKSDFGEHSAVMNYCLLSLNGLGIDTKIELKIKIEHVELKKLFNLLSSEESLSYTYLIGQYDSLKLEMRSNRENDSYVKAISKLLRKIDLYQEVTRGINWTFAEKFQDTISWVPLVSFITEEKFLAQKNKTPIDPFTPLLFKSKENYEKTEGQRYLVEYYYAKIGLVNIALFLTISSLVTFISVKNPILGVSLTYLTMIIQIILISLRVYISGRAPITNMYETVLSSGFGGLVVASLMAFIYKGKIYYYIGLVYNFCSLLMLIFANGMLSASISPLVPVLRDNFWLSTHVTTVILSYGALALSWVLSNYVVIRRRFFKIDSTEELHFSTIVYSILKVGTTMLIAGIILGGVWADYSWGRYWGWDPKETWSLIVFCIYIIILHGRYTNWITVQTFFRWTALAFMSVMMAWFGVNYILATGLHSYGFSEGGALFLGSFFVLQICLVVITDVKFKHV
;
A
#
# COMPACT_ATOMS: atom_id res chain seq x y z
N MET A 1 11.98 46.72 41.44
CA MET A 1 12.71 47.03 40.18
C MET A 1 14.10 46.36 40.12
N LYS A 2 14.18 45.03 40.39
CA LYS A 2 15.42 44.23 40.36
C LYS A 2 15.15 42.72 40.11
N LEU A 3 14.09 42.40 39.34
CA LEU A 3 13.72 41.01 39.01
C LEU A 3 13.37 40.80 37.51
N SER A 4 13.59 41.80 36.64
CA SER A 4 13.38 41.66 35.19
C SER A 4 14.67 41.68 34.37
N LEU A 5 15.84 41.60 35.02
CA LEU A 5 17.15 41.65 34.35
C LEU A 5 17.91 40.32 34.32
N LEU A 6 17.39 39.26 34.96
CA LEU A 6 18.08 37.95 35.02
C LEU A 6 17.60 36.95 33.94
N ILE A 7 16.51 37.27 33.22
CA ILE A 7 15.94 36.43 32.16
C ILE A 7 16.55 36.79 30.78
N ILE A 8 17.23 37.93 30.66
CA ILE A 8 17.75 38.43 29.37
C ILE A 8 19.25 38.11 29.19
N THR A 9 19.95 37.67 30.22
CA THR A 9 21.41 37.39 30.17
C THR A 9 21.79 35.94 29.84
N PHE A 10 20.82 35.06 29.55
CA PHE A 10 21.11 33.72 29.00
C PHE A 10 21.06 33.69 27.45
N LEU A 11 20.83 34.84 26.81
CA LEU A 11 20.74 34.98 25.34
C LEU A 11 22.06 35.34 24.65
N ILE A 12 23.22 35.37 25.34
CA ILE A 12 24.49 35.87 24.76
C ILE A 12 25.70 34.97 25.07
N PHE A 13 25.54 33.64 25.18
CA PHE A 13 26.69 32.73 25.15
C PHE A 13 26.48 31.57 24.19
N GLY A 14 27.23 31.61 23.08
CA GLY A 14 27.88 30.44 22.51
C GLY A 14 27.11 29.67 21.43
N ILE A 15 27.41 29.98 20.17
CA ILE A 15 26.94 29.35 18.92
C ILE A 15 27.35 27.85 18.78
N THR A 16 27.77 27.19 19.85
CA THR A 16 28.19 25.77 19.86
C THR A 16 27.16 24.80 20.48
N ASP A 17 26.06 25.30 21.07
CA ASP A 17 25.04 24.46 21.73
C ASP A 17 23.76 24.19 20.92
N LEU A 18 23.64 24.67 19.68
CA LEU A 18 22.46 24.35 18.86
C LEU A 18 22.39 22.87 18.47
N TYR A 19 23.53 22.19 18.31
CA TYR A 19 23.57 20.74 18.05
C TYR A 19 23.25 19.90 19.30
N SER A 20 23.43 20.46 20.51
CA SER A 20 23.17 19.76 21.78
C SER A 20 21.71 19.90 22.24
N ALA A 21 20.98 20.93 21.80
CA ALA A 21 19.56 21.12 22.10
C ALA A 21 18.62 20.21 21.28
N GLU A 22 18.91 19.99 19.98
CA GLU A 22 18.11 19.12 19.10
C GLU A 22 18.19 17.63 19.51
N THR A 23 19.30 17.22 20.14
CA THR A 23 19.53 15.83 20.61
C THR A 23 18.99 15.55 22.01
N TYR A 24 18.52 16.58 22.73
CA TYR A 24 18.04 16.45 24.10
C TYR A 24 16.56 16.04 24.19
N PHE A 25 15.71 16.58 23.30
CA PHE A 25 14.27 16.30 23.34
C PHE A 25 13.89 15.08 22.52
N CYS A 26 14.50 14.90 21.33
CA CYS A 26 14.13 13.86 20.39
C CYS A 26 15.12 12.70 20.42
N ASN A 27 14.62 11.49 20.64
CA ASN A 27 15.43 10.27 20.69
C ASN A 27 14.75 9.12 19.95
N ASN A 28 15.54 8.27 19.29
CA ASN A 28 15.06 7.02 18.68
C ASN A 28 14.46 6.04 19.69
N SER A 29 14.71 6.22 21.00
CA SER A 29 14.04 5.44 22.06
C SER A 29 12.50 5.57 22.04
N PHE A 30 11.96 6.61 21.41
CA PHE A 30 10.53 6.88 21.32
C PHE A 30 9.77 6.00 20.34
N GLU A 31 10.45 5.17 19.54
CA GLU A 31 9.85 4.25 18.56
C GLU A 31 8.67 3.44 19.13
N LYS A 32 8.76 3.04 20.40
CA LYS A 32 7.81 2.19 21.11
C LYS A 32 6.81 2.99 21.97
N LEU A 33 6.67 4.30 21.78
CA LEU A 33 5.62 5.07 22.46
C LEU A 33 4.28 4.79 21.77
N PRO A 34 3.19 4.57 22.53
CA PRO A 34 1.87 4.41 21.95
C PRO A 34 1.30 5.79 21.56
N ILE A 35 0.65 5.87 20.41
CA ILE A 35 -0.06 7.05 19.92
C ILE A 35 -1.42 6.64 19.38
N GLN A 36 -2.46 7.45 19.58
CA GLN A 36 -3.77 7.22 18.97
C GLN A 36 -4.01 8.15 17.78
N GLN A 37 -4.42 7.55 16.67
CA GLN A 37 -4.90 8.26 15.50
C GLN A 37 -6.20 7.62 15.01
N ASN A 38 -7.23 8.44 14.78
CA ASN A 38 -8.55 8.00 14.29
C ASN A 38 -9.14 6.84 15.11
N GLY A 39 -9.00 6.89 16.44
CA GLY A 39 -9.51 5.87 17.37
C GLY A 39 -8.64 4.61 17.50
N ARG A 40 -7.58 4.45 16.69
CA ARG A 40 -6.66 3.31 16.77
C ARG A 40 -5.35 3.68 17.45
N VAL A 41 -4.91 2.83 18.37
CA VAL A 41 -3.58 2.94 19.00
C VAL A 41 -2.54 2.17 18.18
N LYS A 42 -1.40 2.81 17.91
CA LYS A 42 -0.25 2.24 17.17
C LYS A 42 1.06 2.75 17.76
N PRO A 43 2.20 2.10 17.49
CA PRO A 43 3.50 2.59 17.94
C PRO A 43 3.95 3.81 17.13
N LEU A 44 4.66 4.74 17.77
CA LEU A 44 5.16 5.97 17.17
C LEU A 44 6.04 5.69 15.94
N TYR A 45 6.83 4.61 15.96
CA TYR A 45 7.60 4.19 14.79
C TYR A 45 6.74 4.07 13.52
N VAL A 46 5.59 3.41 13.62
CA VAL A 46 4.70 3.19 12.47
C VAL A 46 4.03 4.51 12.08
N HIS A 47 3.54 5.26 13.07
CA HIS A 47 2.89 6.54 12.83
C HIS A 47 3.82 7.56 12.15
N ALA A 48 5.03 7.73 12.66
CA ALA A 48 6.02 8.64 12.10
C ALA A 48 6.39 8.24 10.66
N ASN A 49 6.60 6.96 10.39
CA ASN A 49 6.86 6.48 9.03
C ASN A 49 5.69 6.76 8.06
N GLU A 50 4.46 6.57 8.51
CA GLU A 50 3.27 6.87 7.70
C GLU A 50 3.14 8.37 7.40
N VAL A 51 3.33 9.23 8.41
CA VAL A 51 3.26 10.69 8.28
C VAL A 51 4.37 11.21 7.37
N MET A 52 5.62 10.80 7.60
CA MET A 52 6.76 11.22 6.79
C MET A 52 6.60 10.78 5.33
N LYS A 53 6.11 9.56 5.10
CA LYS A 53 5.83 9.05 3.75
C LYS A 53 4.69 9.81 3.06
N GLU A 54 3.63 10.19 3.77
CA GLU A 54 2.54 10.98 3.18
C GLU A 54 3.01 12.40 2.81
N LEU A 55 3.84 13.02 3.66
CA LEU A 55 4.33 14.39 3.47
C LEU A 55 5.44 14.50 2.42
N THR A 56 6.39 13.57 2.40
CA THR A 56 7.62 13.67 1.58
C THR A 56 7.73 12.60 0.49
N GLY A 57 6.89 11.56 0.53
CA GLY A 57 6.99 10.37 -0.32
C GLY A 57 8.01 9.33 0.16
N LYS A 58 8.83 9.65 1.18
CA LYS A 58 9.86 8.78 1.77
C LYS A 58 9.67 8.66 3.28
N SER A 59 10.09 7.54 3.87
CA SER A 59 10.10 7.38 5.33
C SER A 59 11.18 8.23 5.98
N ASP A 60 12.39 8.21 5.40
CA ASP A 60 13.54 8.94 5.91
C ASP A 60 13.82 10.16 5.03
N PHE A 61 14.09 11.29 5.69
CA PHE A 61 14.35 12.58 5.06
C PHE A 61 15.60 13.20 5.70
N GLY A 62 16.56 13.62 4.87
CA GLY A 62 17.84 14.11 5.35
C GLY A 62 18.67 13.03 6.05
N GLU A 63 19.30 13.40 7.18
CA GLU A 63 20.17 12.52 7.97
C GLU A 63 19.45 11.83 9.15
N HIS A 64 18.18 12.19 9.39
CA HIS A 64 17.42 11.75 10.56
C HIS A 64 16.41 10.64 10.23
N SER A 65 16.16 9.77 11.21
CA SER A 65 15.10 8.75 11.12
C SER A 65 13.72 9.39 11.00
N ALA A 66 12.73 8.66 10.47
CA ALA A 66 11.34 9.11 10.44
C ALA A 66 10.82 9.61 11.81
N VAL A 67 11.15 8.91 12.90
CA VAL A 67 10.74 9.26 14.27
C VAL A 67 11.40 10.55 14.73
N MET A 68 12.69 10.71 14.43
CA MET A 68 13.45 11.91 14.77
C MET A 68 12.89 13.14 14.02
N ASN A 69 12.70 13.03 12.71
CA ASN A 69 12.10 14.09 11.90
C ASN A 69 10.69 14.46 12.38
N TYR A 70 9.85 13.47 12.65
CA TYR A 70 8.51 13.69 13.18
C TYR A 70 8.54 14.40 14.54
N CYS A 71 9.45 13.98 15.42
CA CYS A 71 9.62 14.60 16.73
C CYS A 71 10.06 16.07 16.62
N LEU A 72 11.08 16.35 15.81
CA LEU A 72 11.60 17.70 15.59
C LEU A 72 10.54 18.61 14.98
N LEU A 73 9.78 18.14 13.98
CA LEU A 73 8.68 18.94 13.41
C LEU A 73 7.59 19.24 14.44
N SER A 74 7.30 18.30 15.35
CA SER A 74 6.28 18.48 16.39
C SER A 74 6.67 19.51 17.45
N LEU A 75 7.97 19.81 17.60
CA LEU A 75 8.47 20.77 18.58
C LEU A 75 8.16 22.22 18.23
N ASN A 76 7.90 22.53 16.96
CA ASN A 76 7.48 23.86 16.54
C ASN A 76 6.20 24.30 17.27
N GLY A 77 5.33 23.36 17.64
CA GLY A 77 4.11 23.61 18.41
C GLY A 77 4.36 24.04 19.86
N LEU A 78 5.54 23.76 20.39
CA LEU A 78 6.00 24.19 21.71
C LEU A 78 6.80 25.50 21.65
N GLY A 79 6.89 26.13 20.47
CA GLY A 79 7.66 27.35 20.24
C GLY A 79 9.17 27.13 20.08
N ILE A 80 9.61 25.89 19.93
CA ILE A 80 11.01 25.55 19.64
C ILE A 80 11.17 25.50 18.12
N ASP A 81 11.80 26.52 17.54
CA ASP A 81 11.99 26.63 16.10
C ASP A 81 13.03 25.62 15.60
N THR A 82 12.59 24.64 14.82
CA THR A 82 13.47 23.67 14.17
C THR A 82 13.70 24.07 12.71
N LYS A 83 14.95 24.01 12.24
CA LYS A 83 15.33 24.41 10.87
C LYS A 83 14.89 23.39 9.78
N ILE A 84 13.96 22.49 10.08
CA ILE A 84 13.55 21.43 9.15
C ILE A 84 12.44 21.95 8.25
N GLU A 85 12.80 22.21 7.00
CA GLU A 85 11.85 22.59 5.96
C GLU A 85 11.56 21.41 5.03
N LEU A 86 10.33 20.90 5.10
CA LEU A 86 9.87 19.85 4.20
C LEU A 86 9.43 20.44 2.86
N LYS A 87 9.76 19.74 1.78
CA LYS A 87 9.33 20.07 0.41
C LYS A 87 8.44 18.97 -0.16
N ILE A 88 7.42 19.37 -0.90
CA ILE A 88 6.51 18.49 -1.62
C ILE A 88 6.69 18.68 -3.12
N LYS A 89 6.73 17.56 -3.85
CA LYS A 89 6.70 17.55 -5.31
C LYS A 89 5.29 17.78 -5.84
N ILE A 90 5.12 18.74 -6.75
CA ILE A 90 3.84 18.99 -7.44
C ILE A 90 3.90 18.33 -8.81
N GLU A 91 3.02 17.36 -9.05
CA GLU A 91 3.01 16.60 -10.31
C GLU A 91 1.95 17.08 -11.31
N HIS A 92 0.81 17.60 -10.83
CA HIS A 92 -0.31 17.98 -11.69
C HIS A 92 0.02 19.20 -12.56
N VAL A 93 -0.19 19.08 -13.87
CA VAL A 93 0.20 20.10 -14.87
C VAL A 93 -0.43 21.46 -14.58
N GLU A 94 -1.71 21.50 -14.23
CA GLU A 94 -2.41 22.76 -13.93
C GLU A 94 -1.98 23.38 -12.59
N LEU A 95 -1.60 22.56 -11.59
CA LEU A 95 -1.04 23.09 -10.33
C LEU A 95 0.36 23.68 -10.57
N LYS A 96 1.18 23.06 -11.42
CA LYS A 96 2.47 23.62 -11.81
C LYS A 96 2.32 24.99 -12.47
N LYS A 97 1.31 25.15 -13.33
CA LYS A 97 0.98 26.44 -13.96
C LYS A 97 0.54 27.47 -12.92
N LEU A 98 -0.34 27.10 -11.99
CA LEU A 98 -0.79 28.00 -10.92
C LEU A 98 0.37 28.57 -10.10
N PHE A 99 1.37 27.74 -9.79
CA PHE A 99 2.54 28.16 -9.02
C PHE A 99 3.70 28.69 -9.86
N ASN A 100 3.52 28.88 -11.18
CA ASN A 100 4.58 29.31 -12.11
C ASN A 100 5.88 28.48 -12.00
N LEU A 101 5.76 27.17 -11.79
CA LEU A 101 6.92 26.28 -11.66
C LEU A 101 7.54 26.00 -13.03
N LEU A 102 8.83 26.36 -13.18
CA LEU A 102 9.67 25.94 -14.32
C LEU A 102 9.87 24.42 -14.29
N SER A 103 10.04 23.81 -15.46
CA SER A 103 10.16 22.34 -15.63
C SER A 103 11.25 21.68 -14.77
N SER A 104 12.22 22.46 -14.28
CA SER A 104 13.37 22.03 -13.48
C SER A 104 13.16 22.06 -11.96
N GLU A 105 12.22 22.85 -11.44
CA GLU A 105 11.94 22.93 -9.99
C GLU A 105 10.54 22.37 -9.71
N GLU A 106 10.47 21.07 -9.41
CA GLU A 106 9.20 20.38 -9.19
C GLU A 106 8.74 20.40 -7.73
N SER A 107 9.47 21.04 -6.81
CA SER A 107 9.22 20.97 -5.37
C SER A 107 8.95 22.34 -4.74
N LEU A 108 7.87 22.45 -3.97
CA LEU A 108 7.56 23.62 -3.14
C LEU A 108 7.72 23.31 -1.66
N SER A 109 8.08 24.32 -0.88
CA SER A 109 8.07 24.22 0.57
C SER A 109 6.65 24.22 1.14
N TYR A 110 6.42 23.44 2.18
CA TYR A 110 5.16 23.50 2.93
C TYR A 110 4.91 24.87 3.57
N THR A 111 5.96 25.59 3.98
CA THR A 111 5.83 26.94 4.57
C THR A 111 5.20 27.92 3.58
N TYR A 112 5.66 27.89 2.32
CA TYR A 112 5.08 28.66 1.23
C TYR A 112 3.63 28.24 0.93
N LEU A 113 3.36 26.94 0.88
CA LEU A 113 2.03 26.40 0.57
C LEU A 113 0.98 26.74 1.62
N ILE A 114 1.37 26.84 2.90
CA ILE A 114 0.48 27.32 3.97
C ILE A 114 -0.01 28.74 3.65
N GLY A 115 0.86 29.61 3.13
CA GLY A 115 0.48 30.96 2.71
C GLY A 115 -0.50 31.00 1.53
N GLN A 116 -0.59 29.93 0.76
CA GLN A 116 -1.48 29.77 -0.40
C GLN A 116 -2.71 28.90 -0.11
N TYR A 117 -2.98 28.60 1.15
CA TYR A 117 -4.04 27.66 1.51
C TYR A 117 -5.44 28.16 1.13
N ASP A 118 -5.73 29.44 1.40
CA ASP A 118 -7.03 30.03 1.07
C ASP A 118 -7.21 30.25 -0.44
N SER A 119 -6.15 30.62 -1.16
CA SER A 119 -6.18 30.73 -2.62
C SER A 119 -6.47 29.38 -3.27
N LEU A 120 -5.83 28.30 -2.81
CA LEU A 120 -6.13 26.93 -3.26
C LEU A 120 -7.58 26.52 -2.98
N LYS A 121 -8.14 26.88 -1.82
CA LYS A 121 -9.56 26.60 -1.51
C LYS A 121 -10.52 27.37 -2.43
N LEU A 122 -10.20 28.61 -2.77
CA LEU A 122 -10.99 29.41 -3.71
C LEU A 122 -10.94 28.80 -5.12
N GLU A 123 -9.77 28.39 -5.56
CA GLU A 123 -9.56 27.77 -6.87
C GLU A 123 -10.27 26.43 -7.03
N MET A 124 -10.28 25.62 -5.98
CA MET A 124 -11.06 24.37 -5.93
C MET A 124 -12.56 24.65 -6.06
N ARG A 125 -13.05 25.77 -5.53
CA ARG A 125 -14.47 26.15 -5.59
C ARG A 125 -14.86 26.74 -6.94
N SER A 126 -13.95 27.42 -7.65
CA SER A 126 -14.21 28.01 -8.96
C SER A 126 -14.21 26.97 -10.09
N ASN A 127 -13.36 25.94 -9.99
CA ASN A 127 -13.14 24.96 -11.05
C ASN A 127 -13.84 23.61 -10.81
N ARG A 128 -15.12 23.62 -10.40
CA ARG A 128 -15.87 22.41 -10.02
C ARG A 128 -16.06 21.39 -11.15
N GLU A 129 -15.97 21.83 -12.40
CA GLU A 129 -16.17 20.97 -13.58
C GLU A 129 -14.96 20.06 -13.87
N ASN A 130 -13.75 20.46 -13.46
CA ASN A 130 -12.54 19.68 -13.69
C ASN A 130 -12.25 18.75 -12.49
N ASP A 131 -12.86 17.57 -12.52
CA ASP A 131 -12.80 16.59 -11.43
C ASP A 131 -11.36 16.15 -11.09
N SER A 132 -10.46 16.03 -12.07
CA SER A 132 -9.07 15.63 -11.82
C SER A 132 -8.26 16.73 -11.12
N TYR A 133 -8.44 17.98 -11.53
CA TYR A 133 -7.77 19.14 -10.93
C TYR A 133 -8.25 19.43 -9.51
N VAL A 134 -9.56 19.40 -9.29
CA VAL A 134 -10.17 19.54 -7.96
C VAL A 134 -9.65 18.48 -7.00
N LYS A 135 -9.52 17.22 -7.46
CA LYS A 135 -8.92 16.14 -6.67
C LYS A 135 -7.46 16.39 -6.34
N ALA A 136 -6.67 16.91 -7.28
CA ALA A 136 -5.27 17.26 -7.05
C ALA A 136 -5.14 18.36 -5.99
N ILE A 137 -5.96 19.41 -6.05
CA ILE A 137 -6.00 20.46 -5.02
C ILE A 137 -6.43 19.89 -3.67
N SER A 138 -7.50 19.09 -3.62
CA SER A 138 -7.98 18.47 -2.39
C SER A 138 -6.91 17.60 -1.72
N LYS A 139 -6.14 16.84 -2.50
CA LYS A 139 -5.00 16.07 -2.00
C LYS A 139 -3.89 16.97 -1.44
N LEU A 140 -3.57 18.07 -2.12
CA LEU A 140 -2.57 19.03 -1.67
C LEU A 140 -2.99 19.68 -0.35
N LEU A 141 -4.24 20.14 -0.25
CA LEU A 141 -4.82 20.71 0.97
C LEU A 141 -4.74 19.73 2.14
N ARG A 142 -5.09 18.45 1.93
CA ARG A 142 -4.98 17.41 2.96
C ARG A 142 -3.55 17.25 3.48
N LYS A 143 -2.54 17.32 2.60
CA LYS A 143 -1.13 17.25 3.01
C LYS A 143 -0.70 18.50 3.77
N ILE A 144 -1.18 19.68 3.38
CA ILE A 144 -0.94 20.93 4.12
C ILE A 144 -1.56 20.85 5.51
N ASP A 145 -2.82 20.40 5.63
CA ASP A 145 -3.50 20.21 6.91
C ASP A 145 -2.71 19.26 7.81
N LEU A 146 -2.27 18.11 7.29
CA LEU A 146 -1.44 17.16 8.03
C LEU A 146 -0.13 17.78 8.50
N TYR A 147 0.57 18.53 7.64
CA TYR A 147 1.81 19.23 8.01
C TYR A 147 1.56 20.26 9.11
N GLN A 148 0.45 21.00 9.05
CA GLN A 148 0.05 21.95 10.09
C GLN A 148 -0.28 21.26 11.42
N GLU A 149 -0.99 20.12 11.41
CA GLU A 149 -1.29 19.36 12.62
C GLU A 149 -0.02 18.85 13.32
N VAL A 150 0.95 18.37 12.53
CA VAL A 150 2.24 17.91 13.05
C VAL A 150 3.03 19.09 13.59
N THR A 151 3.21 20.16 12.81
CA THR A 151 4.00 21.33 13.24
C THR A 151 3.39 22.09 14.41
N ARG A 152 2.06 22.03 14.59
CA ARG A 152 1.39 22.57 15.79
C ARG A 152 1.44 21.62 16.99
N GLY A 153 2.05 20.45 16.89
CA GLY A 153 2.10 19.46 17.97
C GLY A 153 0.72 18.88 18.34
N ILE A 154 -0.27 18.98 17.45
CA ILE A 154 -1.63 18.46 17.68
C ILE A 154 -1.70 16.97 17.32
N ASN A 155 -0.97 16.58 16.28
CA ASN A 155 -0.99 15.23 15.74
C ASN A 155 -0.38 14.18 16.70
N TRP A 156 0.62 14.57 17.50
CA TRP A 156 1.26 13.69 18.47
C TRP A 156 0.47 13.66 19.77
N THR A 157 -0.21 12.54 20.04
CA THR A 157 -1.05 12.35 21.23
C THR A 157 -0.41 11.44 22.28
N PHE A 158 -0.73 11.69 23.55
CA PHE A 158 -0.27 10.93 24.72
C PHE A 158 -1.46 10.45 25.54
N ALA A 159 -1.32 9.28 26.15
CA ALA A 159 -2.31 8.69 27.02
C ALA A 159 -2.25 9.33 28.42
N GLU A 160 -3.37 9.86 28.89
CA GLU A 160 -3.55 10.38 30.24
C GLU A 160 -4.75 9.70 30.89
N LYS A 161 -4.56 9.21 32.13
CA LYS A 161 -5.60 8.53 32.89
C LYS A 161 -6.54 9.58 33.48
N PHE A 162 -7.80 9.54 33.06
CA PHE A 162 -8.88 10.32 33.65
C PHE A 162 -9.89 9.36 34.29
N GLN A 163 -9.93 9.35 35.62
CA GLN A 163 -10.68 8.37 36.42
C GLN A 163 -10.26 6.93 36.08
N ASP A 164 -11.09 6.16 35.36
CA ASP A 164 -10.80 4.79 34.90
C ASP A 164 -10.73 4.65 33.37
N THR A 165 -10.76 5.77 32.63
CA THR A 165 -10.65 5.78 31.17
C THR A 165 -9.39 6.48 30.70
N ILE A 166 -8.83 6.01 29.59
CA ILE A 166 -7.69 6.66 28.94
C ILE A 166 -8.21 7.75 28.01
N SER A 167 -7.76 8.97 28.25
CA SER A 167 -7.95 10.10 27.34
C SER A 167 -6.65 10.37 26.57
N TRP A 168 -6.77 10.70 25.29
CA TRP A 168 -5.63 11.02 24.44
C TRP A 168 -5.51 12.52 24.26
N VAL A 169 -4.39 13.08 24.73
CA VAL A 169 -4.16 14.52 24.79
C VAL A 169 -3.01 14.89 23.85
N PRO A 170 -3.14 15.94 23.03
CA PRO A 170 -2.05 16.39 22.16
C PRO A 170 -0.79 16.84 22.92
N LEU A 171 0.38 16.78 22.29
CA LEU A 171 1.70 17.11 22.86
C LEU A 171 1.69 18.47 23.55
N VAL A 172 1.14 19.50 22.89
CA VAL A 172 1.12 20.87 23.40
C VAL A 172 0.29 20.99 24.69
N SER A 173 -0.81 20.26 24.79
CA SER A 173 -1.67 20.26 25.98
C SER A 173 -1.16 19.29 27.05
N PHE A 174 -0.38 18.27 26.66
CA PHE A 174 0.19 17.27 27.57
C PHE A 174 1.37 17.83 28.36
N ILE A 175 2.25 18.61 27.71
CA ILE A 175 3.39 19.27 28.34
C ILE A 175 2.93 20.59 28.96
N THR A 176 2.41 20.52 30.19
CA THR A 176 2.09 21.71 30.98
C THR A 176 3.32 22.18 31.77
N GLU A 177 3.37 23.49 32.07
CA GLU A 177 4.46 24.10 32.85
C GLU A 177 4.64 23.40 34.22
N GLU A 178 3.54 23.05 34.88
CA GLU A 178 3.54 22.32 36.14
C GLU A 178 4.21 20.94 36.03
N LYS A 179 3.82 20.15 35.02
CA LYS A 179 4.40 18.81 34.77
C LYS A 179 5.89 18.90 34.44
N PHE A 180 6.27 19.90 33.65
CA PHE A 180 7.66 20.15 33.28
C PHE A 180 8.51 20.53 34.50
N LEU A 181 8.06 21.49 35.32
CA LEU A 181 8.79 21.92 36.51
C LEU A 181 8.90 20.79 37.55
N ALA A 182 7.83 20.03 37.76
CA ALA A 182 7.83 18.87 38.67
C ALA A 182 8.85 17.81 38.25
N GLN A 183 9.01 17.57 36.95
CA GLN A 183 9.94 16.59 36.43
C GLN A 183 11.38 17.12 36.35
N LYS A 184 11.57 18.41 36.02
CA LYS A 184 12.89 19.08 36.04
C LYS A 184 13.55 19.03 37.42
N ASN A 185 12.76 19.12 38.49
CA ASN A 185 13.25 18.98 39.86
C ASN A 185 13.75 17.56 40.18
N LYS A 186 13.28 16.54 39.45
CA LYS A 186 13.68 15.13 39.64
C LYS A 186 14.81 14.72 38.71
N THR A 187 14.73 15.12 37.44
CA THR A 187 15.71 14.78 36.39
C THR A 187 16.15 16.07 35.68
N PRO A 188 17.18 16.76 36.20
CA PRO A 188 17.65 18.03 35.63
C PRO A 188 18.22 17.90 34.21
N ILE A 189 18.74 16.70 33.87
CA ILE A 189 19.42 16.39 32.62
C ILE A 189 18.47 15.82 31.56
N ASP A 190 17.24 15.39 31.88
CA ASP A 190 16.23 15.09 30.86
C ASP A 190 14.84 15.02 31.54
N PRO A 191 14.09 16.13 31.56
CA PRO A 191 12.75 16.14 32.11
C PRO A 191 11.70 15.58 31.15
N PHE A 192 11.99 15.43 29.85
CA PHE A 192 10.97 15.09 28.85
C PHE A 192 10.83 13.59 28.66
N THR A 193 11.94 12.88 28.45
CA THR A 193 11.91 11.42 28.23
C THR A 193 11.17 10.70 29.35
N PRO A 194 11.49 10.89 30.65
CA PRO A 194 10.78 10.19 31.72
C PRO A 194 9.28 10.54 31.77
N LEU A 195 8.90 11.77 31.42
CA LEU A 195 7.51 12.21 31.37
C LEU A 195 6.74 11.47 30.26
N LEU A 196 7.32 11.37 29.05
CA LEU A 196 6.70 10.65 27.93
C LEU A 196 6.59 9.14 28.22
N PHE A 197 7.64 8.55 28.81
CA PHE A 197 7.62 7.13 29.18
C PHE A 197 6.63 6.83 30.32
N LYS A 198 6.37 7.79 31.21
CA LYS A 198 5.31 7.66 32.22
C LYS A 198 3.92 7.56 31.59
N SER A 199 3.64 8.32 30.52
CA SER A 199 2.39 8.18 29.76
C SER A 199 2.25 6.77 29.16
N LYS A 200 3.33 6.24 28.57
CA LYS A 200 3.38 4.87 28.09
C LYS A 200 3.11 3.84 29.19
N GLU A 201 3.77 3.96 30.35
CA GLU A 201 3.58 3.03 31.48
C GLU A 201 2.13 3.04 31.97
N ASN A 202 1.51 4.23 32.05
CA ASN A 202 0.10 4.37 32.41
C ASN A 202 -0.82 3.65 31.41
N TYR A 203 -0.56 3.79 30.11
CA TYR A 203 -1.32 3.09 29.07
C TYR A 203 -1.18 1.57 29.18
N GLU A 204 0.06 1.07 29.31
CA GLU A 204 0.33 -0.37 29.35
C GLU A 204 -0.25 -1.06 30.59
N LYS A 205 -0.36 -0.36 31.71
CA LYS A 205 -1.03 -0.88 32.92
C LYS A 205 -2.54 -1.09 32.74
N THR A 206 -3.18 -0.32 31.85
CA THR A 206 -4.63 -0.35 31.67
C THR A 206 -5.05 -1.19 30.46
N GLU A 207 -4.42 -1.00 29.30
CA GLU A 207 -4.81 -1.63 28.02
C GLU A 207 -3.82 -2.70 27.54
N GLY A 208 -2.67 -2.84 28.21
CA GLY A 208 -1.62 -3.78 27.83
C GLY A 208 -0.78 -3.33 26.64
N GLN A 209 -0.01 -4.28 26.09
CA GLN A 209 1.08 -4.02 25.12
C GLN A 209 0.75 -4.43 23.67
N ARG A 210 -0.52 -4.58 23.30
CA ARG A 210 -0.93 -5.07 21.97
C ARG A 210 -0.34 -4.27 20.80
N TYR A 211 -0.20 -2.96 20.95
CA TYR A 211 0.35 -2.06 19.92
C TYR A 211 1.82 -2.40 19.55
N LEU A 212 2.59 -3.04 20.44
CA LEU A 212 3.97 -3.44 20.16
C LEU A 212 4.06 -4.57 19.12
N VAL A 213 3.00 -5.34 18.91
CA VAL A 213 2.98 -6.36 17.84
C VAL A 213 3.14 -5.71 16.47
N GLU A 214 2.54 -4.54 16.27
CA GLU A 214 2.67 -3.77 15.02
C GLU A 214 4.09 -3.23 14.83
N TYR A 215 4.77 -2.87 15.93
CA TYR A 215 6.16 -2.42 15.90
C TYR A 215 7.08 -3.52 15.36
N TYR A 216 7.00 -4.73 15.92
CA TYR A 216 7.80 -5.86 15.46
C TYR A 216 7.41 -6.29 14.04
N TYR A 217 6.12 -6.29 13.72
CA TYR A 217 5.62 -6.57 12.37
C TYR A 217 6.24 -5.64 11.31
N ALA A 218 6.26 -4.33 11.58
CA ALA A 218 6.83 -3.34 10.66
C ALA A 218 8.35 -3.50 10.53
N LYS A 219 9.06 -3.78 11.63
CA LYS A 219 10.53 -3.86 11.66
C LYS A 219 11.11 -5.14 11.05
N ILE A 220 10.41 -6.27 11.15
CA ILE A 220 10.88 -7.56 10.61
C ILE A 220 10.89 -7.55 9.07
N GLY A 221 9.97 -6.82 8.42
CA GLY A 221 9.92 -6.75 6.96
C GLY A 221 9.60 -8.09 6.29
N LEU A 222 8.60 -8.82 6.79
CA LEU A 222 8.22 -10.17 6.34
C LEU A 222 7.97 -10.29 4.82
N VAL A 223 7.52 -9.22 4.16
CA VAL A 223 7.35 -9.18 2.69
C VAL A 223 8.68 -9.35 1.96
N ASN A 224 9.74 -8.71 2.45
CA ASN A 224 11.08 -8.80 1.85
C ASN A 224 11.65 -10.22 2.01
N ILE A 225 11.41 -10.84 3.17
CA ILE A 225 11.78 -12.24 3.43
C ILE A 225 11.02 -13.17 2.47
N ALA A 226 9.70 -12.98 2.32
CA ALA A 226 8.91 -13.76 1.38
C ALA A 226 9.37 -13.60 -0.07
N LEU A 227 9.74 -12.37 -0.48
CA LEU A 227 10.28 -12.12 -1.82
C LEU A 227 11.61 -12.84 -2.02
N PHE A 228 12.53 -12.70 -1.06
CA PHE A 228 13.83 -13.38 -1.10
C PHE A 228 13.66 -14.89 -1.25
N LEU A 229 12.81 -15.52 -0.42
CA LEU A 229 12.53 -16.95 -0.50
C LEU A 229 11.87 -17.36 -1.83
N THR A 230 10.99 -16.53 -2.38
CA THR A 230 10.37 -16.76 -3.69
C THR A 230 11.43 -16.77 -4.79
N ILE A 231 12.34 -15.78 -4.78
CA ILE A 231 13.46 -15.70 -5.72
C ILE A 231 14.39 -16.91 -5.56
N SER A 232 14.76 -17.27 -4.33
CA SER A 232 15.59 -18.45 -4.05
C SER A 232 14.92 -19.74 -4.56
N SER A 233 13.61 -19.88 -4.37
CA SER A 233 12.86 -21.03 -4.91
C SER A 233 12.93 -21.07 -6.44
N LEU A 234 12.67 -19.94 -7.13
CA LEU A 234 12.78 -19.86 -8.58
C LEU A 234 14.19 -20.19 -9.10
N VAL A 235 15.23 -19.63 -8.48
CA VAL A 235 16.64 -19.89 -8.86
C VAL A 235 17.01 -21.35 -8.67
N THR A 236 16.57 -21.98 -7.58
CA THR A 236 16.92 -23.37 -7.28
C THR A 236 16.26 -24.35 -8.24
N PHE A 237 15.05 -24.02 -8.68
CA PHE A 237 14.34 -24.72 -9.72
C PHE A 237 15.00 -24.57 -11.11
N ILE A 238 15.35 -23.34 -11.53
CA ILE A 238 15.88 -23.05 -12.88
C ILE A 238 17.38 -23.37 -13.00
N SER A 239 18.19 -22.83 -12.11
CA SER A 239 19.66 -22.82 -12.21
C SER A 239 20.28 -24.03 -11.52
N VAL A 240 19.88 -24.32 -10.27
CA VAL A 240 20.44 -25.43 -9.48
C VAL A 240 19.84 -26.78 -9.88
N LYS A 241 18.64 -26.78 -10.48
CA LYS A 241 17.89 -27.96 -10.93
C LYS A 241 17.63 -28.98 -9.82
N ASN A 242 17.55 -28.53 -8.56
CA ASN A 242 17.21 -29.39 -7.41
C ASN A 242 15.74 -29.20 -7.01
N PRO A 243 14.83 -30.12 -7.41
CA PRO A 243 13.40 -29.94 -7.21
C PRO A 243 12.97 -30.06 -5.74
N ILE A 244 13.68 -30.84 -4.92
CA ILE A 244 13.32 -31.03 -3.51
C ILE A 244 13.53 -29.72 -2.75
N LEU A 245 14.68 -29.09 -2.98
CA LEU A 245 15.02 -27.82 -2.36
C LEU A 245 14.09 -26.69 -2.84
N GLY A 246 13.79 -26.62 -4.15
CA GLY A 246 12.83 -25.65 -4.69
C GLY A 246 11.44 -25.79 -4.08
N VAL A 247 10.92 -27.02 -3.98
CA VAL A 247 9.62 -27.28 -3.34
C VAL A 247 9.65 -26.90 -1.84
N SER A 248 10.73 -27.23 -1.12
CA SER A 248 10.89 -26.87 0.29
C SER A 248 10.86 -25.36 0.50
N LEU A 249 11.59 -24.58 -0.31
CA LEU A 249 11.57 -23.12 -0.26
C LEU A 249 10.20 -22.53 -0.62
N THR A 250 9.44 -23.17 -1.52
CA THR A 250 8.07 -22.77 -1.82
C THR A 250 7.16 -22.89 -0.60
N TYR A 251 7.20 -24.03 0.10
CA TYR A 251 6.41 -24.20 1.33
C TYR A 251 6.88 -23.25 2.44
N LEU A 252 8.18 -22.99 2.56
CA LEU A 252 8.70 -22.00 3.49
C LEU A 252 8.18 -20.58 3.17
N THR A 253 8.13 -20.21 1.89
CA THR A 253 7.54 -18.94 1.43
C THR A 253 6.06 -18.85 1.84
N MET A 254 5.29 -19.93 1.64
CA MET A 254 3.88 -19.98 2.04
C MET A 254 3.71 -19.82 3.56
N ILE A 255 4.55 -20.46 4.37
CA ILE A 255 4.52 -20.32 5.84
C ILE A 255 4.79 -18.87 6.25
N ILE A 256 5.80 -18.21 5.66
CA ILE A 256 6.09 -16.80 5.94
C ILE A 256 4.92 -15.89 5.54
N GLN A 257 4.28 -16.14 4.39
CA GLN A 257 3.10 -15.38 3.97
C GLN A 257 1.89 -15.63 4.88
N ILE A 258 1.67 -16.86 5.37
CA ILE A 258 0.64 -17.15 6.37
C ILE A 258 0.88 -16.38 7.66
N ILE A 259 2.13 -16.34 8.15
CA ILE A 259 2.50 -15.55 9.35
C ILE A 259 2.26 -14.05 9.10
N LEU A 260 2.69 -13.54 7.94
CA LEU A 260 2.50 -12.14 7.55
C LEU A 260 1.00 -11.75 7.53
N ILE A 261 0.17 -12.56 6.88
CA ILE A 261 -1.28 -12.34 6.78
C ILE A 261 -1.94 -12.47 8.16
N SER A 262 -1.57 -13.48 8.95
CA SER A 262 -2.15 -13.72 10.29
C SER A 262 -1.82 -12.60 11.28
N LEU A 263 -0.56 -12.14 11.31
CA LEU A 263 -0.17 -11.00 12.14
C LEU A 263 -0.94 -9.74 11.73
N ARG A 264 -1.13 -9.52 10.42
CA ARG A 264 -1.91 -8.38 9.93
C ARG A 264 -3.37 -8.45 10.33
N VAL A 265 -3.99 -9.64 10.32
CA VAL A 265 -5.35 -9.86 10.84
C VAL A 265 -5.42 -9.57 12.35
N TYR A 266 -4.44 -10.07 13.10
CA TYR A 266 -4.36 -9.83 14.55
C TYR A 266 -4.21 -8.34 14.90
N ILE A 267 -3.40 -7.60 14.14
CA ILE A 267 -3.19 -6.16 14.32
C ILE A 267 -4.43 -5.36 13.91
N SER A 268 -5.00 -5.66 12.73
CA SER A 268 -6.12 -4.89 12.16
C SER A 268 -7.49 -5.24 12.75
N GLY A 269 -7.64 -6.43 13.33
CA GLY A 269 -8.92 -6.94 13.83
C GLY A 269 -9.92 -7.33 12.73
N ARG A 270 -9.46 -7.46 11.47
CA ARG A 270 -10.30 -7.69 10.29
C ARG A 270 -9.57 -8.54 9.24
N ALA A 271 -10.32 -9.04 8.26
CA ALA A 271 -9.74 -9.75 7.12
C ALA A 271 -8.78 -8.84 6.32
N PRO A 272 -7.67 -9.36 5.78
CA PRO A 272 -6.62 -8.58 5.13
C PRO A 272 -6.91 -8.45 3.63
N ILE A 273 -8.04 -7.84 3.28
CA ILE A 273 -8.54 -7.70 1.90
C ILE A 273 -9.16 -6.33 1.61
N THR A 274 -8.87 -5.33 2.45
CA THR A 274 -9.64 -4.08 2.47
C THR A 274 -9.02 -2.96 1.65
N ASN A 275 -7.72 -3.04 1.40
CA ASN A 275 -6.98 -2.08 0.60
C ASN A 275 -6.19 -2.80 -0.51
N MET A 276 -5.71 -2.04 -1.49
CA MET A 276 -5.06 -2.66 -2.66
C MET A 276 -3.82 -3.48 -2.27
N TYR A 277 -3.02 -3.00 -1.30
CA TYR A 277 -1.86 -3.73 -0.76
C TYR A 277 -2.27 -5.13 -0.25
N GLU A 278 -3.31 -5.19 0.57
CA GLU A 278 -3.89 -6.40 1.14
C GLU A 278 -4.44 -7.36 0.08
N THR A 279 -5.18 -6.83 -0.90
CA THR A 279 -5.74 -7.65 -1.98
C THR A 279 -4.66 -8.24 -2.89
N VAL A 280 -3.59 -7.49 -3.17
CA VAL A 280 -2.45 -7.95 -4.00
C VAL A 280 -1.66 -9.04 -3.28
N LEU A 281 -1.36 -8.82 -2.00
CA LEU A 281 -0.70 -9.83 -1.17
C LEU A 281 -1.51 -11.13 -1.13
N SER A 282 -2.82 -11.01 -0.87
CA SER A 282 -3.72 -12.15 -0.78
C SER A 282 -3.89 -12.87 -2.12
N SER A 283 -3.91 -12.15 -3.24
CA SER A 283 -4.01 -12.74 -4.59
C SER A 283 -2.77 -13.56 -4.94
N GLY A 284 -1.57 -13.01 -4.70
CA GLY A 284 -0.30 -13.71 -4.94
C GLY A 284 -0.17 -15.00 -4.13
N PHE A 285 -0.44 -14.90 -2.82
CA PHE A 285 -0.45 -16.05 -1.92
C PHE A 285 -1.51 -17.09 -2.33
N GLY A 286 -2.74 -16.66 -2.62
CA GLY A 286 -3.81 -17.54 -3.09
C GLY A 286 -3.46 -18.26 -4.40
N GLY A 287 -2.86 -17.56 -5.35
CA GLY A 287 -2.34 -18.15 -6.59
C GLY A 287 -1.25 -19.18 -6.34
N LEU A 288 -0.33 -18.92 -5.41
CA LEU A 288 0.71 -19.89 -5.01
C LEU A 288 0.12 -21.13 -4.33
N VAL A 289 -0.89 -20.97 -3.48
CA VAL A 289 -1.63 -22.07 -2.84
C VAL A 289 -2.29 -22.95 -3.91
N VAL A 290 -3.08 -22.35 -4.80
CA VAL A 290 -3.79 -23.07 -5.86
C VAL A 290 -2.79 -23.80 -6.77
N ALA A 291 -1.72 -23.12 -7.18
CA ALA A 291 -0.68 -23.72 -8.00
C ALA A 291 0.03 -24.89 -7.30
N SER A 292 0.30 -24.78 -6.00
CA SER A 292 0.91 -25.86 -5.21
C SER A 292 -0.03 -27.06 -5.04
N LEU A 293 -1.34 -26.82 -4.86
CA LEU A 293 -2.36 -27.87 -4.85
C LEU A 293 -2.43 -28.60 -6.21
N MET A 294 -2.41 -27.84 -7.31
CA MET A 294 -2.34 -28.43 -8.66
C MET A 294 -1.04 -29.24 -8.85
N ALA A 295 0.09 -28.74 -8.35
CA ALA A 295 1.36 -29.45 -8.40
C ALA A 295 1.30 -30.79 -7.66
N PHE A 296 0.60 -30.84 -6.53
CA PHE A 296 0.38 -32.06 -5.75
C PHE A 296 -0.54 -33.05 -6.48
N ILE A 297 -1.68 -32.59 -6.99
CA ILE A 297 -2.68 -33.44 -7.67
C ILE A 297 -2.14 -34.01 -8.99
N TYR A 298 -1.56 -33.15 -9.83
CA TYR A 298 -1.10 -33.51 -11.18
C TYR A 298 0.36 -33.94 -11.23
N LYS A 299 1.07 -33.94 -10.09
CA LYS A 299 2.49 -34.33 -9.97
C LYS A 299 3.42 -33.60 -10.94
N GLY A 300 3.08 -32.37 -11.32
CA GLY A 300 3.83 -31.56 -12.28
C GLY A 300 4.67 -30.48 -11.59
N LYS A 301 5.97 -30.41 -11.89
CA LYS A 301 6.83 -29.35 -11.34
C LYS A 301 6.45 -27.97 -11.88
N ILE A 302 5.96 -27.91 -13.13
CA ILE A 302 5.59 -26.68 -13.84
C ILE A 302 4.58 -25.83 -13.05
N TYR A 303 3.69 -26.44 -12.29
CA TYR A 303 2.70 -25.73 -11.49
C TYR A 303 3.35 -24.88 -10.38
N TYR A 304 4.38 -25.41 -9.69
CA TYR A 304 5.13 -24.63 -8.72
C TYR A 304 5.78 -23.39 -9.36
N TYR A 305 6.35 -23.52 -10.56
CA TYR A 305 6.93 -22.39 -11.29
C TYR A 305 5.90 -21.29 -11.57
N ILE A 306 4.73 -21.67 -12.11
CA ILE A 306 3.69 -20.71 -12.48
C ILE A 306 3.21 -19.95 -11.24
N GLY A 307 2.96 -20.66 -10.14
CA GLY A 307 2.57 -20.05 -8.87
C GLY A 307 3.64 -19.13 -8.30
N LEU A 308 4.91 -19.55 -8.33
CA LEU A 308 6.04 -18.75 -7.86
C LEU A 308 6.27 -17.51 -8.71
N VAL A 309 6.14 -17.59 -10.03
CA VAL A 309 6.26 -16.43 -10.93
C VAL A 309 5.16 -15.42 -10.63
N TYR A 310 3.92 -15.87 -10.48
CA TYR A 310 2.82 -14.96 -10.12
C TYR A 310 3.02 -14.33 -8.74
N ASN A 311 3.38 -15.14 -7.73
CA ASN A 311 3.68 -14.65 -6.38
C ASN A 311 4.86 -13.68 -6.38
N PHE A 312 5.90 -13.95 -7.16
CA PHE A 312 7.03 -13.05 -7.37
C PHE A 312 6.57 -11.70 -7.92
N CYS A 313 5.75 -11.68 -8.98
CA CYS A 313 5.20 -10.44 -9.53
C CYS A 313 4.38 -9.66 -8.48
N SER A 314 3.54 -10.33 -7.68
CA SER A 314 2.77 -9.67 -6.63
C SER A 314 3.65 -9.07 -5.53
N LEU A 315 4.63 -9.82 -5.02
CA LEU A 315 5.54 -9.36 -3.96
C LEU A 315 6.45 -8.24 -4.45
N LEU A 316 6.93 -8.33 -5.69
CA LEU A 316 7.69 -7.28 -6.36
C LEU A 316 6.85 -6.00 -6.43
N MET A 317 5.58 -6.11 -6.81
CA MET A 317 4.67 -4.96 -6.86
C MET A 317 4.48 -4.32 -5.48
N LEU A 318 4.36 -5.10 -4.40
CA LEU A 318 4.24 -4.55 -3.03
C LEU A 318 5.46 -3.73 -2.59
N ILE A 319 6.65 -4.06 -3.08
CA ILE A 319 7.92 -3.39 -2.70
C ILE A 319 8.21 -2.18 -3.60
N PHE A 320 7.98 -2.31 -4.91
CA PHE A 320 8.39 -1.30 -5.89
C PHE A 320 7.31 -0.29 -6.27
N ALA A 321 6.03 -0.61 -6.09
CA ALA A 321 4.94 0.33 -6.38
C ALA A 321 4.71 1.29 -5.20
N ASN A 322 5.79 1.97 -4.79
CA ASN A 322 5.77 3.00 -3.77
C ASN A 322 4.81 4.13 -4.18
N GLY A 323 3.99 4.57 -3.23
CA GLY A 323 2.87 5.47 -3.49
C GLY A 323 1.57 4.70 -3.73
N MET A 324 1.54 3.78 -4.70
CA MET A 324 0.31 3.09 -5.12
C MET A 324 -0.28 2.21 -4.03
N LEU A 325 0.54 1.37 -3.43
CA LEU A 325 0.06 0.41 -2.45
C LEU A 325 0.46 0.88 -1.07
N SER A 326 -0.51 1.42 -0.32
CA SER A 326 -0.28 1.77 1.07
C SER A 326 -0.28 0.51 1.95
N ALA A 327 0.87 0.24 2.57
CA ALA A 327 1.00 -0.80 3.59
C ALA A 327 0.32 -0.40 4.92
N SER A 328 -0.01 0.89 5.09
CA SER A 328 -0.65 1.42 6.30
C SER A 328 -1.97 0.71 6.60
N ILE A 329 -2.26 0.58 7.90
CA ILE A 329 -3.49 -0.07 8.34
C ILE A 329 -4.43 1.00 8.91
N SER A 330 -5.28 1.53 8.04
CA SER A 330 -6.26 2.56 8.39
C SER A 330 -7.59 1.97 8.88
N PRO A 331 -8.37 2.73 9.69
CA PRO A 331 -9.75 2.37 10.01
C PRO A 331 -10.60 2.29 8.75
N LEU A 332 -11.57 1.38 8.75
CA LEU A 332 -12.45 1.15 7.61
C LEU A 332 -13.47 2.29 7.45
N VAL A 333 -13.68 2.70 6.19
CA VAL A 333 -14.85 3.53 5.86
C VAL A 333 -16.13 2.78 6.22
N PRO A 334 -17.23 3.46 6.57
CA PRO A 334 -18.44 2.82 7.11
C PRO A 334 -18.98 1.64 6.28
N VAL A 335 -19.01 1.76 4.94
CA VAL A 335 -19.46 0.68 4.03
C VAL A 335 -18.58 -0.58 4.10
N LEU A 336 -17.30 -0.44 4.40
CA LEU A 336 -16.38 -1.58 4.52
C LEU A 336 -16.41 -2.25 5.90
N ARG A 337 -17.21 -1.75 6.85
CA ARG A 337 -17.29 -2.31 8.21
C ARG A 337 -18.07 -3.62 8.29
N ASP A 338 -18.91 -3.92 7.30
CA ASP A 338 -19.60 -5.20 7.22
C ASP A 338 -18.66 -6.32 6.77
N ASN A 339 -18.12 -7.01 7.76
CA ASN A 339 -17.17 -8.11 7.56
C ASN A 339 -17.73 -9.24 6.68
N PHE A 340 -19.05 -9.47 6.68
CA PHE A 340 -19.65 -10.54 5.89
C PHE A 340 -19.53 -10.30 4.38
N TRP A 341 -20.03 -9.16 3.90
CA TRP A 341 -20.00 -8.81 2.47
C TRP A 341 -18.58 -8.56 1.99
N LEU A 342 -17.81 -7.80 2.77
CA LEU A 342 -16.40 -7.56 2.48
C LEU A 342 -15.63 -8.87 2.33
N SER A 343 -15.79 -9.81 3.28
CA SER A 343 -15.11 -11.10 3.23
C SER A 343 -15.57 -11.93 2.03
N THR A 344 -16.88 -12.15 1.86
CA THR A 344 -17.40 -13.09 0.85
C THR A 344 -17.21 -12.58 -0.58
N HIS A 345 -17.62 -11.35 -0.90
CA HIS A 345 -17.49 -10.79 -2.24
C HIS A 345 -16.02 -10.62 -2.63
N VAL A 346 -15.23 -9.91 -1.81
CA VAL A 346 -13.87 -9.53 -2.20
C VAL A 346 -12.94 -10.74 -2.26
N THR A 347 -13.06 -11.72 -1.36
CA THR A 347 -12.25 -12.96 -1.47
C THR A 347 -12.61 -13.76 -2.72
N THR A 348 -13.89 -13.85 -3.08
CA THR A 348 -14.33 -14.54 -4.30
C THR A 348 -13.73 -13.91 -5.56
N VAL A 349 -13.74 -12.56 -5.64
CA VAL A 349 -13.13 -11.84 -6.76
C VAL A 349 -11.60 -11.96 -6.76
N ILE A 350 -10.94 -11.92 -5.59
CA ILE A 350 -9.47 -12.10 -5.49
C ILE A 350 -9.05 -13.50 -5.93
N LEU A 351 -9.80 -14.54 -5.53
CA LEU A 351 -9.54 -15.92 -5.95
C LEU A 351 -9.77 -16.09 -7.45
N SER A 352 -10.81 -15.46 -8.00
CA SER A 352 -11.03 -15.39 -9.44
C SER A 352 -9.83 -14.78 -10.16
N TYR A 353 -9.41 -13.57 -9.77
CA TYR A 353 -8.28 -12.88 -10.39
C TYR A 353 -6.98 -13.66 -10.23
N GLY A 354 -6.76 -14.32 -9.10
CA GLY A 354 -5.62 -15.23 -8.91
C GLY A 354 -5.62 -16.39 -9.90
N ALA A 355 -6.76 -17.05 -10.12
CA ALA A 355 -6.89 -18.11 -11.13
C ALA A 355 -6.65 -17.57 -12.55
N LEU A 356 -7.25 -16.44 -12.91
CA LEU A 356 -7.04 -15.82 -14.22
C LEU A 356 -5.58 -15.39 -14.44
N ALA A 357 -4.88 -14.96 -13.38
CA ALA A 357 -3.46 -14.63 -13.42
C ALA A 357 -2.58 -15.87 -13.60
N LEU A 358 -2.91 -17.01 -12.98
CA LEU A 358 -2.19 -18.27 -13.23
C LEU A 358 -2.31 -18.70 -14.70
N SER A 359 -3.51 -18.58 -15.29
CA SER A 359 -3.74 -18.79 -16.72
C SER A 359 -2.94 -17.83 -17.60
N TRP A 360 -2.80 -16.58 -17.19
CA TRP A 360 -1.97 -15.58 -17.87
C TRP A 360 -0.48 -15.95 -17.85
N VAL A 361 0.07 -16.32 -16.69
CA VAL A 361 1.47 -16.75 -16.58
C VAL A 361 1.73 -17.97 -17.45
N LEU A 362 0.85 -18.99 -17.38
CA LEU A 362 1.00 -20.20 -18.18
C LEU A 362 0.87 -19.94 -19.68
N SER A 363 -0.03 -19.04 -20.09
CA SER A 363 -0.20 -18.67 -21.50
C SER A 363 1.04 -17.95 -22.05
N ASN A 364 1.61 -17.00 -21.30
CA ASN A 364 2.86 -16.35 -21.69
C ASN A 364 4.02 -17.35 -21.75
N TYR A 365 4.10 -18.28 -20.80
CA TYR A 365 5.11 -19.35 -20.82
C TYR A 365 5.05 -20.16 -22.11
N VAL A 366 3.86 -20.63 -22.51
CA VAL A 366 3.69 -21.43 -23.74
C VAL A 366 4.03 -20.62 -24.99
N VAL A 367 3.60 -19.36 -25.07
CA VAL A 367 3.83 -18.50 -26.23
C VAL A 367 5.33 -18.18 -26.41
N ILE A 368 6.03 -17.88 -25.32
CA ILE A 368 7.49 -17.69 -25.31
C ILE A 368 8.20 -18.99 -25.70
N ARG A 369 7.81 -20.12 -25.08
CA ARG A 369 8.45 -21.41 -25.32
C ARG A 369 8.29 -21.86 -26.76
N ARG A 370 7.12 -21.66 -27.37
CA ARG A 370 6.87 -21.96 -28.79
C ARG A 370 7.77 -21.15 -29.74
N ARG A 371 8.12 -19.92 -29.37
CA ARG A 371 8.93 -19.03 -30.22
C ARG A 371 10.42 -19.34 -30.13
N PHE A 372 10.94 -19.52 -28.91
CA PHE A 372 12.38 -19.60 -28.64
C PHE A 372 12.88 -21.03 -28.41
N PHE A 373 11.98 -21.99 -28.17
CA PHE A 373 12.32 -23.38 -27.87
C PHE A 373 11.41 -24.33 -28.67
N LYS A 374 11.69 -25.63 -28.61
CA LYS A 374 10.80 -26.64 -29.17
C LYS A 374 9.72 -26.99 -28.14
N ILE A 375 8.47 -26.98 -28.58
CA ILE A 375 7.32 -27.50 -27.84
C ILE A 375 6.66 -28.56 -28.70
N ASP A 376 6.36 -29.72 -28.11
CA ASP A 376 5.61 -30.76 -28.82
C ASP A 376 4.11 -30.40 -28.86
N SER A 377 3.43 -30.85 -29.90
CA SER A 377 1.99 -30.69 -30.09
C SER A 377 1.17 -31.30 -28.94
N THR A 378 1.61 -32.44 -28.40
CA THR A 378 0.95 -33.10 -27.26
C THR A 378 1.10 -32.28 -25.97
N GLU A 379 2.28 -31.70 -25.77
CA GLU A 379 2.58 -30.82 -24.63
C GLU A 379 1.79 -29.50 -24.71
N GLU A 380 1.69 -28.90 -25.90
CA GLU A 380 0.89 -27.69 -26.14
C GLU A 380 -0.61 -27.95 -25.88
N LEU A 381 -1.13 -29.11 -26.28
CA LEU A 381 -2.51 -29.53 -26.01
C LEU A 381 -2.76 -29.74 -24.50
N HIS A 382 -1.79 -30.33 -23.80
CA HIS A 382 -1.87 -30.52 -22.35
C HIS A 382 -1.97 -29.18 -21.61
N PHE A 383 -1.09 -28.23 -21.94
CA PHE A 383 -1.17 -26.87 -21.37
C PHE A 383 -2.46 -26.16 -21.74
N SER A 384 -2.98 -26.36 -22.96
CA SER A 384 -4.24 -25.75 -23.39
C SER A 384 -5.40 -26.25 -22.52
N THR A 385 -5.41 -27.54 -22.18
CA THR A 385 -6.43 -28.16 -21.32
C THR A 385 -6.37 -27.62 -19.89
N ILE A 386 -5.16 -27.42 -19.36
CA ILE A 386 -4.94 -26.82 -18.04
C ILE A 386 -5.44 -25.38 -18.00
N VAL A 387 -4.95 -24.53 -18.92
CA VAL A 387 -5.35 -23.12 -19.02
C VAL A 387 -6.86 -23.01 -19.16
N TYR A 388 -7.48 -23.83 -20.01
CA TYR A 388 -8.93 -23.87 -20.19
C TYR A 388 -9.67 -24.24 -18.90
N SER A 389 -9.15 -25.17 -18.11
CA SER A 389 -9.75 -25.57 -16.83
C SER A 389 -9.64 -24.48 -15.76
N ILE A 390 -8.47 -23.82 -15.67
CA ILE A 390 -8.25 -22.70 -14.75
C ILE A 390 -9.14 -21.51 -15.15
N LEU A 391 -9.27 -21.20 -16.45
CA LEU A 391 -10.15 -20.14 -16.94
C LEU A 391 -11.61 -20.39 -16.58
N LYS A 392 -12.11 -21.63 -16.68
CA LYS A 392 -13.47 -21.97 -16.24
C LYS A 392 -13.66 -21.64 -14.76
N VAL A 393 -12.77 -22.10 -13.89
CA VAL A 393 -12.85 -21.85 -12.45
C VAL A 393 -12.79 -20.35 -12.17
N GLY A 394 -11.82 -19.64 -12.75
CA GLY A 394 -11.67 -18.20 -12.58
C GLY A 394 -12.89 -17.41 -13.06
N THR A 395 -13.45 -17.76 -14.23
CA THR A 395 -14.61 -17.07 -14.82
C THR A 395 -15.89 -17.36 -14.04
N THR A 396 -16.09 -18.59 -13.54
CA THR A 396 -17.22 -18.93 -12.66
C THR A 396 -17.15 -18.17 -11.34
N MET A 397 -15.97 -18.08 -10.73
CA MET A 397 -15.79 -17.26 -9.52
C MET A 397 -15.96 -15.77 -9.82
N LEU A 398 -15.59 -15.30 -11.01
CA LEU A 398 -15.80 -13.91 -11.41
C LEU A 398 -17.28 -13.55 -11.45
N ILE A 399 -18.11 -14.35 -12.12
CA ILE A 399 -19.56 -14.07 -12.20
C ILE A 399 -20.23 -14.20 -10.84
N ALA A 400 -19.83 -15.18 -10.02
CA ALA A 400 -20.29 -15.28 -8.63
C ALA A 400 -19.92 -14.02 -7.84
N GLY A 401 -18.70 -13.53 -8.01
CA GLY A 401 -18.22 -12.27 -7.42
C GLY A 401 -19.04 -11.06 -7.88
N ILE A 402 -19.34 -10.93 -9.18
CA ILE A 402 -20.16 -9.85 -9.74
C ILE A 402 -21.57 -9.87 -9.13
N ILE A 403 -22.20 -11.05 -9.03
CA ILE A 403 -23.53 -11.21 -8.42
C ILE A 403 -23.48 -10.82 -6.93
N LEU A 404 -22.51 -11.35 -6.17
CA LEU A 404 -22.33 -11.00 -4.75
C LEU A 404 -22.08 -9.49 -4.56
N GLY A 405 -21.35 -8.87 -5.49
CA GLY A 405 -21.10 -7.43 -5.50
C GLY A 405 -22.37 -6.62 -5.70
N GLY A 406 -23.23 -7.04 -6.64
CA GLY A 406 -24.53 -6.41 -6.85
C GLY A 406 -25.46 -6.51 -5.64
N VAL A 407 -25.49 -7.66 -4.96
CA VAL A 407 -26.28 -7.81 -3.71
C VAL A 407 -25.73 -6.90 -2.60
N TRP A 408 -24.40 -6.80 -2.47
CA TRP A 408 -23.78 -5.90 -1.50
C TRP A 408 -24.03 -4.42 -1.82
N ALA A 409 -24.06 -4.06 -3.11
CA ALA A 409 -24.40 -2.71 -3.56
C ALA A 409 -25.85 -2.34 -3.19
N ASP A 410 -26.79 -3.28 -3.33
CA ASP A 410 -28.19 -3.06 -2.92
C ASP A 410 -28.29 -2.83 -1.42
N TYR A 411 -27.59 -3.63 -0.62
CA TYR A 411 -27.53 -3.47 0.83
C TYR A 411 -26.93 -2.12 1.26
N SER A 412 -25.91 -1.63 0.53
CA SER A 412 -25.16 -0.44 0.91
C SER A 412 -25.75 0.86 0.39
N TRP A 413 -26.34 0.84 -0.81
CA TRP A 413 -26.78 2.05 -1.55
C TRP A 413 -28.20 1.95 -2.11
N GLY A 414 -28.93 0.87 -1.84
CA GLY A 414 -30.33 0.69 -2.28
C GLY A 414 -30.49 0.41 -3.78
N ARG A 415 -29.44 -0.04 -4.47
CA ARG A 415 -29.49 -0.48 -5.88
C ARG A 415 -28.50 -1.60 -6.17
N TYR A 416 -28.90 -2.57 -6.99
CA TYR A 416 -28.04 -3.70 -7.39
C TYR A 416 -26.95 -3.36 -8.41
N TRP A 417 -27.19 -2.36 -9.25
CA TRP A 417 -26.29 -1.97 -10.34
C TRP A 417 -26.47 -0.52 -10.70
N GLY A 418 -25.43 0.07 -11.23
CA GLY A 418 -25.25 1.50 -11.33
C GLY A 418 -24.38 2.02 -12.46
N TRP A 419 -23.82 1.13 -13.28
CA TRP A 419 -22.94 1.46 -14.41
C TRP A 419 -21.75 2.34 -14.01
N ASP A 420 -21.30 2.25 -12.77
CA ASP A 420 -20.07 2.91 -12.39
C ASP A 420 -18.87 2.21 -13.08
N PRO A 421 -17.70 2.86 -13.15
CA PRO A 421 -16.55 2.28 -13.82
C PRO A 421 -16.16 0.90 -13.28
N LYS A 422 -16.34 0.60 -11.99
CA LYS A 422 -15.98 -0.72 -11.44
C LYS A 422 -16.94 -1.81 -11.88
N GLU A 423 -18.24 -1.57 -11.74
CA GLU A 423 -19.28 -2.48 -12.21
C GLU A 423 -19.12 -2.73 -13.72
N THR A 424 -18.98 -1.67 -14.52
CA THR A 424 -18.83 -1.77 -15.98
C THR A 424 -17.60 -2.58 -16.39
N TRP A 425 -16.44 -2.30 -15.81
CA TRP A 425 -15.23 -3.07 -16.13
C TRP A 425 -15.29 -4.51 -15.64
N SER A 426 -15.93 -4.80 -14.51
CA SER A 426 -16.14 -6.18 -14.07
C SER A 426 -16.93 -7.00 -15.09
N LEU A 427 -17.96 -6.40 -15.69
CA LEU A 427 -18.75 -7.02 -16.77
C LEU A 427 -17.93 -7.19 -18.05
N ILE A 428 -17.15 -6.18 -18.45
CA ILE A 428 -16.26 -6.27 -19.63
C ILE A 428 -15.27 -7.43 -19.47
N VAL A 429 -14.63 -7.56 -18.30
CA VAL A 429 -13.72 -8.68 -18.00
C VAL A 429 -14.45 -10.01 -18.18
N PHE A 430 -15.63 -10.16 -17.58
CA PHE A 430 -16.42 -11.38 -17.70
C PHE A 430 -16.74 -11.73 -19.17
N CYS A 431 -17.20 -10.76 -19.96
CA CYS A 431 -17.49 -10.95 -21.38
C CYS A 431 -16.27 -11.41 -22.18
N ILE A 432 -15.09 -10.79 -21.96
CA ILE A 432 -13.84 -11.17 -22.64
C ILE A 432 -13.50 -12.64 -22.35
N TYR A 433 -13.54 -13.05 -21.08
CA TYR A 433 -13.20 -14.42 -20.70
C TYR A 433 -14.22 -15.46 -21.19
N ILE A 434 -15.51 -15.13 -21.20
CA ILE A 434 -16.55 -15.98 -21.79
C ILE A 434 -16.37 -16.14 -23.30
N ILE A 435 -16.03 -15.07 -24.04
CA ILE A 435 -15.76 -15.16 -25.48
C ILE A 435 -14.58 -16.10 -25.75
N ILE A 436 -13.51 -16.03 -24.96
CA ILE A 436 -12.34 -16.92 -25.11
C ILE A 436 -12.71 -18.37 -24.80
N LEU A 437 -13.45 -18.61 -23.72
CA LEU A 437 -13.92 -19.96 -23.36
C LEU A 437 -14.84 -20.54 -24.44
N HIS A 438 -15.81 -19.76 -24.90
CA HIS A 438 -16.76 -20.15 -25.94
C HIS A 438 -16.05 -20.44 -27.26
N GLY A 439 -15.15 -19.56 -27.70
CA GLY A 439 -14.39 -19.74 -28.93
C GLY A 439 -13.48 -20.98 -28.90
N ARG A 440 -12.94 -21.36 -27.73
CA ARG A 440 -12.19 -22.62 -27.56
C ARG A 440 -13.11 -23.84 -27.59
N TYR A 441 -14.30 -23.75 -27.01
CA TYR A 441 -15.30 -24.81 -26.99
C TYR A 441 -15.87 -25.11 -28.38
N THR A 442 -16.18 -24.07 -29.17
CA THR A 442 -16.69 -24.19 -30.55
C THR A 442 -15.61 -24.41 -31.59
N ASN A 443 -14.34 -24.49 -31.18
CA ASN A 443 -13.15 -24.59 -32.04
C ASN A 443 -12.98 -23.44 -33.04
N TRP A 444 -13.63 -22.29 -32.83
CA TRP A 444 -13.36 -21.07 -33.59
C TRP A 444 -11.96 -20.51 -33.30
N ILE A 445 -11.47 -20.71 -32.07
CA ILE A 445 -10.14 -20.30 -31.62
C ILE A 445 -9.22 -21.54 -31.62
N THR A 446 -8.20 -21.52 -32.47
CA THR A 446 -7.16 -22.57 -32.48
C THR A 446 -6.35 -22.57 -31.18
N VAL A 447 -5.70 -23.68 -30.85
CA VAL A 447 -4.83 -23.78 -29.66
C VAL A 447 -3.79 -22.66 -29.61
N GLN A 448 -3.19 -22.31 -30.75
CA GLN A 448 -2.17 -21.26 -30.81
C GLN A 448 -2.74 -19.85 -30.56
N THR A 449 -3.93 -19.57 -31.08
CA THR A 449 -4.65 -18.29 -30.84
C THR A 449 -5.16 -18.21 -29.40
N PHE A 450 -5.57 -19.33 -28.82
CA PHE A 450 -6.13 -19.39 -27.45
C PHE A 450 -5.15 -18.88 -26.39
N PHE A 451 -3.88 -19.29 -26.44
CA PHE A 451 -2.88 -18.77 -25.50
C PHE A 451 -2.61 -17.27 -25.68
N ARG A 452 -2.62 -16.76 -26.93
CA ARG A 452 -2.43 -15.33 -27.20
C ARG A 452 -3.59 -14.50 -26.65
N TRP A 453 -4.82 -14.91 -26.92
CA TRP A 453 -6.02 -14.26 -26.39
C TRP A 453 -6.07 -14.31 -24.87
N THR A 454 -5.72 -15.45 -24.26
CA THR A 454 -5.68 -15.57 -22.80
C THR A 454 -4.61 -14.65 -22.18
N ALA A 455 -3.45 -14.54 -22.81
CA ALA A 455 -2.39 -13.64 -22.37
C ALA A 455 -2.79 -12.16 -22.46
N LEU A 456 -3.49 -11.75 -23.53
CA LEU A 456 -4.01 -10.39 -23.69
C LEU A 456 -5.21 -10.10 -22.76
N ALA A 457 -6.08 -11.08 -22.50
CA ALA A 457 -7.26 -10.92 -21.67
C ALA A 457 -6.93 -10.46 -20.25
N PHE A 458 -5.77 -10.83 -19.70
CA PHE A 458 -5.38 -10.38 -18.36
C PHE A 458 -5.21 -8.86 -18.25
N MET A 459 -4.98 -8.16 -19.36
CA MET A 459 -4.99 -6.70 -19.39
C MET A 459 -6.34 -6.11 -18.94
N SER A 460 -7.47 -6.79 -19.24
CA SER A 460 -8.78 -6.34 -18.78
C SER A 460 -8.94 -6.48 -17.27
N VAL A 461 -8.39 -7.55 -16.66
CA VAL A 461 -8.36 -7.72 -15.19
C VAL A 461 -7.56 -6.59 -14.55
N MET A 462 -6.39 -6.27 -15.11
CA MET A 462 -5.55 -5.18 -14.63
C MET A 462 -6.24 -3.81 -14.78
N MET A 463 -7.02 -3.61 -15.84
CA MET A 463 -7.84 -2.40 -16.00
C MET A 463 -8.96 -2.32 -14.95
N ALA A 464 -9.69 -3.41 -14.72
CA ALA A 464 -10.76 -3.45 -13.70
C ALA A 464 -10.22 -3.25 -12.28
N TRP A 465 -9.06 -3.85 -11.96
CA TRP A 465 -8.49 -3.83 -10.62
C TRP A 465 -7.65 -2.58 -10.34
N PHE A 466 -6.77 -2.17 -11.25
CA PHE A 466 -5.89 -1.00 -11.08
C PHE A 466 -6.38 0.20 -11.89
N GLY A 467 -6.73 0.00 -13.15
CA GLY A 467 -7.14 1.09 -14.05
C GLY A 467 -8.33 1.89 -13.54
N VAL A 468 -9.36 1.24 -12.99
CA VAL A 468 -10.50 1.98 -12.44
C VAL A 468 -10.12 2.84 -11.23
N ASN A 469 -9.26 2.33 -10.35
CA ASN A 469 -8.83 3.06 -9.14
C ASN A 469 -7.88 4.24 -9.47
N TYR A 470 -6.96 4.06 -10.42
CA TYR A 470 -5.90 5.06 -10.70
C TYR A 470 -6.09 5.91 -11.95
N ILE A 471 -6.86 5.45 -12.95
CA ILE A 471 -7.03 6.14 -14.24
C ILE A 471 -8.42 6.75 -14.35
N LEU A 472 -9.47 5.95 -14.08
CA LEU A 472 -10.84 6.42 -14.28
C LEU A 472 -11.41 7.14 -13.06
N ALA A 473 -10.88 6.85 -11.86
CA ALA A 473 -10.97 7.66 -10.64
C ALA A 473 -12.35 8.25 -10.29
N THR A 474 -13.44 7.68 -10.78
CA THR A 474 -14.81 8.19 -10.66
C THR A 474 -15.72 7.08 -10.11
N GLY A 475 -16.70 7.46 -9.29
CA GLY A 475 -17.66 6.54 -8.68
C GLY A 475 -17.43 6.24 -7.20
N LEU A 476 -18.46 5.65 -6.56
CA LEU A 476 -18.55 5.37 -5.11
C LEU A 476 -17.53 4.34 -4.60
N HIS A 477 -16.83 3.66 -5.51
CA HIS A 477 -15.95 2.55 -5.16
C HIS A 477 -14.46 2.87 -5.18
N SER A 478 -14.02 4.08 -5.50
CA SER A 478 -12.57 4.35 -5.61
C SER A 478 -11.94 4.56 -4.24
N TYR A 479 -11.20 3.55 -3.75
CA TYR A 479 -10.60 3.53 -2.40
C TYR A 479 -9.05 3.57 -2.40
N GLY A 480 -8.42 3.59 -3.58
CA GLY A 480 -6.95 3.57 -3.72
C GLY A 480 -6.50 4.62 -4.71
N PHE A 481 -6.16 5.81 -4.22
CA PHE A 481 -5.63 6.88 -5.06
C PHE A 481 -4.15 7.09 -4.76
N SER A 482 -3.33 6.99 -5.80
CA SER A 482 -1.91 7.31 -5.73
C SER A 482 -1.37 7.77 -7.08
N GLU A 483 -0.34 8.60 -6.97
CA GLU A 483 0.62 8.91 -8.02
C GLU A 483 1.28 7.62 -8.57
N GLY A 484 1.59 7.60 -9.88
CA GLY A 484 2.30 6.50 -10.56
C GLY A 484 1.46 5.37 -11.16
N GLY A 485 0.18 5.24 -10.81
CA GLY A 485 -0.68 4.13 -11.25
C GLY A 485 -0.86 4.00 -12.76
N ALA A 486 -1.03 5.13 -13.46
CA ALA A 486 -1.21 5.15 -14.91
C ALA A 486 0.06 4.71 -15.67
N LEU A 487 1.25 5.15 -15.21
CA LEU A 487 2.53 4.75 -15.79
C LEU A 487 2.80 3.26 -15.58
N PHE A 488 2.53 2.76 -14.37
CA PHE A 488 2.62 1.33 -14.08
C PHE A 488 1.71 0.50 -15.00
N LEU A 489 0.43 0.86 -15.11
CA LEU A 489 -0.50 0.11 -15.95
C LEU A 489 -0.14 0.24 -17.45
N GLY A 490 0.23 1.43 -17.90
CA GLY A 490 0.64 1.67 -19.28
C GLY A 490 1.90 0.88 -19.67
N SER A 491 2.92 0.87 -18.81
CA SER A 491 4.13 0.06 -19.04
C SER A 491 3.82 -1.43 -19.07
N PHE A 492 2.94 -1.92 -18.19
CA PHE A 492 2.48 -3.31 -18.21
C PHE A 492 1.76 -3.66 -19.52
N PHE A 493 0.86 -2.80 -20.00
CA PHE A 493 0.15 -3.01 -21.27
C PHE A 493 1.09 -3.01 -22.47
N VAL A 494 2.02 -2.06 -22.54
CA VAL A 494 3.02 -2.00 -23.61
C VAL A 494 3.88 -3.26 -23.59
N LEU A 495 4.37 -3.68 -22.41
CA LEU A 495 5.21 -4.87 -22.27
C LEU A 495 4.46 -6.14 -22.70
N GLN A 496 3.20 -6.30 -22.30
CA GLN A 496 2.38 -7.46 -22.68
C GLN A 496 2.09 -7.49 -24.18
N ILE A 497 1.76 -6.34 -24.79
CA ILE A 497 1.52 -6.24 -26.24
C ILE A 497 2.82 -6.55 -27.00
N CYS A 498 3.94 -5.95 -26.61
CA CYS A 498 5.25 -6.22 -27.20
C CYS A 498 5.62 -7.70 -27.11
N LEU A 499 5.39 -8.36 -25.98
CA LEU A 499 5.64 -9.79 -25.81
C LEU A 499 4.83 -10.63 -26.82
N VAL A 500 3.54 -10.34 -26.96
CA VAL A 500 2.67 -11.06 -27.92
C VAL A 500 3.09 -10.78 -29.36
N VAL A 501 3.45 -9.54 -29.70
CA VAL A 501 3.92 -9.18 -31.06
C VAL A 501 5.24 -9.88 -31.39
N ILE A 502 6.25 -9.83 -30.51
CA ILE A 502 7.57 -10.46 -30.72
C ILE A 502 7.44 -11.97 -30.92
N THR A 503 6.51 -12.59 -30.20
CA THR A 503 6.27 -14.03 -30.29
C THR A 503 5.39 -14.43 -31.49
N ASP A 504 4.74 -13.47 -32.14
CA ASP A 504 3.92 -13.68 -33.34
C ASP A 504 4.67 -13.45 -34.66
N VAL A 505 5.70 -12.59 -34.66
CA VAL A 505 6.53 -12.36 -35.84
C VAL A 505 7.26 -13.65 -36.22
N LYS A 506 6.83 -14.26 -37.34
CA LYS A 506 7.58 -15.30 -38.03
C LYS A 506 8.84 -14.67 -38.64
N PHE A 507 9.95 -14.66 -37.92
CA PHE A 507 11.23 -14.49 -38.60
C PHE A 507 11.44 -15.72 -39.48
N LYS A 508 11.40 -15.51 -40.80
CA LYS A 508 11.97 -16.48 -41.75
C LYS A 508 13.45 -16.60 -41.38
N HIS A 509 13.84 -17.73 -40.80
CA HIS A 509 15.24 -18.12 -40.84
C HIS A 509 15.53 -18.38 -42.33
N VAL A 510 16.30 -17.47 -42.93
CA VAL A 510 16.92 -17.62 -44.24
C VAL A 510 17.96 -18.72 -44.16
#